data_AF-A0A1Q3K0W9-F1
#
_entry.id   AF-A0A1Q3K0W9-F1
#
_cell.length_a   1.000
_cell.length_b   1.000
_cell.length_c   1.000
_cell.angle_alpha   90.00
_cell.angle_beta   90.00
_cell.angle_gamma   90.00
#
_symmetry.space_group_name_H-M   'P 1'
#
loop_
_entity.id
_entity.type
_entity.pdbx_description
1 polymer ?
#
loop_
_entity_poly.entity_id
_entity_poly.type
_entity_poly.pdbx_seq_one_letter_code
_entity_poly.pdbx_strand_id
1 'polypeptide(L)'
;MTGVQHKRLSAHRRRLKRRGVVRVEVQVRKEDAALVRGVAQALSDPTRETEARALLRERFGAANAKGLKGLLAAAPLEGIDLTRERDFGRDIVL
;
A
#
# COMPACT_ATOMS: atom_id res chain seq x y z
N MET A 1 27.16 -14.00 -16.15
CA MET A 1 27.28 -12.52 -15.98
C MET A 1 28.63 -12.24 -15.33
N THR A 2 29.45 -11.36 -15.90
CA THR A 2 30.85 -11.14 -15.45
C THR A 2 30.92 -10.22 -14.22
N GLY A 3 31.95 -10.35 -13.38
CA GLY A 3 32.11 -9.57 -12.14
C GLY A 3 32.09 -8.04 -12.35
N VAL A 4 32.47 -7.57 -13.53
CA VAL A 4 32.41 -6.15 -13.93
C VAL A 4 30.96 -5.66 -14.08
N GLN A 5 30.07 -6.49 -14.64
CA GLN A 5 28.64 -6.17 -14.76
C GLN A 5 27.99 -6.04 -13.38
N HIS A 6 28.39 -6.88 -12.42
CA HIS A 6 27.87 -6.84 -11.05
C HIS A 6 28.26 -5.55 -10.30
N LYS A 7 29.52 -5.10 -10.43
CA LYS A 7 29.97 -3.80 -9.87
C LYS A 7 29.21 -2.62 -10.47
N ARG A 8 29.02 -2.59 -11.79
CA ARG A 8 28.27 -1.51 -12.46
C ARG A 8 26.81 -1.47 -12.04
N LEU A 9 26.15 -2.63 -11.95
CA LEU A 9 24.76 -2.73 -11.50
C LEU A 9 24.60 -2.31 -10.03
N SER A 10 25.50 -2.74 -9.14
CA SER A 10 25.42 -2.36 -7.73
C SER A 10 25.62 -0.86 -7.51
N ALA A 11 26.55 -0.23 -8.24
CA ALA A 11 26.75 1.22 -8.21
C ALA A 11 25.51 1.98 -8.73
N HIS A 12 24.91 1.53 -9.83
CA HIS A 12 23.67 2.11 -10.38
C HIS A 12 22.51 2.00 -9.39
N ARG A 13 22.29 0.82 -8.79
CA ARG A 13 21.26 0.61 -7.76
C ARG A 13 21.47 1.51 -6.54
N ARG A 14 22.72 1.71 -6.12
CA ARG A 14 23.06 2.61 -5.01
C ARG A 14 22.69 4.06 -5.33
N ARG A 15 22.89 4.51 -6.57
CA ARG A 15 22.46 5.85 -7.04
C ARG A 15 20.95 5.99 -7.06
N LEU A 16 20.22 4.97 -7.53
CA LEU A 16 18.75 4.97 -7.51
C LEU A 16 18.19 5.08 -6.08
N LYS A 17 18.74 4.30 -5.14
CA LYS A 17 18.32 4.36 -3.72
C LYS A 17 18.53 5.74 -3.10
N ARG A 18 19.65 6.41 -3.41
CA ARG A 18 19.92 7.80 -2.96
C ARG A 18 18.91 8.79 -3.52
N ARG A 19 18.31 8.50 -4.67
CA ARG A 19 17.24 9.31 -5.29
C ARG A 19 15.83 8.93 -4.82
N GLY A 20 15.72 8.10 -3.77
CA GLY A 20 14.43 7.63 -3.25
C GLY A 20 13.73 6.57 -4.12
N VAL A 21 14.40 6.04 -5.15
CA VAL A 21 13.82 5.02 -6.03
C VAL A 21 14.08 3.63 -5.47
N VAL A 22 13.01 2.85 -5.30
CA VAL A 22 13.04 1.46 -4.81
C VAL A 22 12.62 0.52 -5.94
N ARG A 23 13.25 -0.66 -5.99
CA ARG A 23 12.84 -1.72 -6.91
C ARG A 23 11.66 -2.49 -6.30
N VAL A 24 10.60 -2.65 -7.07
CA VAL A 24 9.47 -3.52 -6.75
C VAL A 24 9.47 -4.67 -7.75
N GLU A 25 9.34 -5.89 -7.26
CA GLU A 25 9.13 -7.08 -8.11
C GLU A 25 7.65 -7.41 -8.12
N VAL A 26 7.10 -7.62 -9.32
CA VAL A 26 5.68 -7.86 -9.54
C VAL A 26 5.49 -9.04 -10.47
N GLN A 27 4.47 -9.84 -10.20
CA GLN A 27 4.01 -10.90 -11.10
C GLN A 27 2.66 -10.48 -11.65
N VAL A 28 2.54 -10.46 -12.97
CA VAL A 28 1.31 -10.08 -13.69
C VAL A 28 1.12 -10.96 -14.90
N ARG A 29 -0.09 -10.96 -15.46
CA ARG A 29 -0.35 -11.64 -16.73
C ARG A 29 0.44 -10.97 -17.85
N LYS A 30 0.70 -11.72 -18.92
CA LYS A 30 1.59 -11.26 -20.02
C LYS A 30 1.05 -10.00 -20.69
N GLU A 31 -0.26 -9.94 -20.86
CA GLU A 31 -1.03 -8.83 -21.42
C GLU A 31 -0.90 -7.55 -20.57
N ASP A 32 -0.81 -7.67 -19.25
CA ASP A 32 -0.74 -6.54 -18.32
C ASP A 32 0.68 -5.98 -18.16
N ALA A 33 1.71 -6.72 -18.59
CA ALA A 33 3.11 -6.33 -18.37
C ALA A 33 3.45 -4.96 -18.99
N ALA A 34 2.86 -4.63 -20.14
CA ALA A 34 3.05 -3.32 -20.77
C ALA A 34 2.37 -2.19 -19.97
N LEU A 35 1.17 -2.44 -19.47
CA LEU A 35 0.42 -1.51 -18.64
C LEU A 35 1.19 -1.17 -17.35
N VAL A 36 1.68 -2.18 -16.64
CA VAL A 36 2.44 -1.98 -15.39
C VAL A 36 3.72 -1.19 -15.62
N ARG A 37 4.42 -1.42 -16.74
CA ARG A 37 5.58 -0.59 -17.12
C ARG A 37 5.18 0.86 -17.37
N GLY A 38 4.06 1.10 -18.05
CA GLY A 38 3.51 2.43 -18.27
C GLY A 38 3.15 3.16 -16.98
N VAL A 39 2.55 2.45 -16.01
CA VAL A 39 2.27 2.99 -14.67
C VAL A 39 3.56 3.42 -13.96
N ALA A 40 4.59 2.57 -13.97
CA ALA A 40 5.88 2.91 -13.38
C ALA A 40 6.54 4.13 -14.05
N GLN A 41 6.42 4.26 -15.38
CA GLN A 41 6.92 5.43 -16.12
C GLN A 41 6.17 6.71 -15.74
N ALA A 42 4.83 6.66 -15.69
CA ALA A 42 4.01 7.81 -15.30
C ALA A 42 4.32 8.29 -13.87
N LEU A 43 4.60 7.37 -12.94
CA LEU A 43 5.04 7.69 -11.58
C LEU A 43 6.45 8.27 -11.49
N SER A 44 7.27 8.11 -12.54
CA SER A 44 8.64 8.65 -12.60
C SER A 44 8.75 9.96 -13.38
N ASP A 45 7.69 10.38 -14.05
CA ASP A 45 7.62 11.60 -14.85
C ASP A 45 7.11 12.76 -13.99
N PRO A 46 7.94 13.77 -13.70
CA PRO A 46 7.55 14.89 -12.82
C PRO A 46 6.31 15.65 -13.28
N THR A 47 6.01 15.64 -14.59
CA THR A 47 4.84 16.33 -15.14
C THR A 47 3.53 15.58 -14.87
N ARG A 48 3.61 14.26 -14.69
CA ARG A 48 2.44 13.37 -14.55
C ARG A 48 2.36 12.66 -13.20
N GLU A 49 3.43 12.70 -12.41
CA GLU A 49 3.57 11.94 -11.17
C GLU A 49 2.44 12.20 -10.18
N THR A 50 2.09 13.47 -9.95
CA THR A 50 1.08 13.87 -8.97
C THR A 50 -0.30 13.33 -9.34
N GLU A 51 -0.70 13.52 -10.60
CA GLU A 51 -1.97 13.05 -11.14
C GLU A 51 -2.04 11.51 -11.14
N ALA A 52 -0.99 10.86 -11.64
CA ALA A 52 -0.90 9.40 -11.67
C ALA A 52 -1.02 8.81 -10.26
N ARG A 53 -0.34 9.41 -9.27
CA ARG A 53 -0.37 8.97 -7.88
C ARG A 53 -1.76 9.17 -7.25
N ALA A 54 -2.45 10.27 -7.56
CA ALA A 54 -3.80 10.52 -7.09
C ALA A 54 -4.77 9.47 -7.64
N LEU A 55 -4.77 9.26 -8.96
CA LEU A 55 -5.62 8.28 -9.64
C LEU A 55 -5.41 6.85 -9.10
N LEU A 56 -4.15 6.43 -8.96
CA LEU A 56 -3.84 5.09 -8.45
C LEU A 56 -4.29 4.91 -7.00
N ARG A 57 -4.18 5.94 -6.15
CA ARG A 57 -4.67 5.87 -4.77
C ARG A 57 -6.19 5.84 -4.70
N GLU A 58 -6.87 6.59 -5.53
CA GLU A 58 -8.33 6.60 -5.60
C GLU A 58 -8.87 5.23 -6.01
N ARG A 59 -8.26 4.60 -7.02
CA ARG A 59 -8.77 3.35 -7.62
C ARG A 59 -8.25 2.08 -6.98
N PHE A 60 -7.01 2.09 -6.49
CA PHE A 60 -6.29 0.92 -5.99
C PHE A 60 -5.63 1.14 -4.64
N GLY A 61 -5.60 2.38 -4.13
CA GLY A 61 -5.20 2.62 -2.76
C GLY A 61 -6.13 1.81 -1.87
N ALA A 62 -5.55 1.09 -0.90
CA ALA A 62 -6.36 0.35 0.05
C ALA A 62 -7.37 1.33 0.69
N ALA A 63 -8.63 1.25 0.28
CA ALA A 63 -9.73 1.95 0.94
C ALA A 63 -9.81 1.57 2.44
N ASN A 64 -9.10 0.51 2.83
CA ASN A 64 -9.09 -0.08 4.15
C ASN A 64 -7.66 -0.30 4.66
N ALA A 65 -7.09 0.74 5.24
CA ALA A 65 -6.79 0.63 6.65
C ALA A 65 -7.51 1.76 7.38
N LYS A 66 -8.83 1.86 7.16
CA LYS A 66 -9.71 2.25 8.27
C LYS A 66 -9.38 1.23 9.35
N GLY A 67 -8.45 1.54 10.24
CA GLY A 67 -8.14 0.69 11.38
C GLY A 67 -9.41 0.43 12.17
N LEU A 68 -9.35 -0.34 13.25
CA LEU A 68 -10.53 -0.64 14.08
C LEU A 68 -11.44 0.59 14.31
N LYS A 69 -10.84 1.77 14.56
CA LYS A 69 -11.55 3.06 14.68
C LYS A 69 -12.35 3.47 13.44
N GLY A 70 -11.80 3.31 12.24
CA GLY A 70 -12.50 3.64 11.00
C GLY A 70 -13.60 2.65 10.65
N LEU A 71 -13.45 1.38 11.03
CA LEU A 71 -14.52 0.39 10.92
C LEU A 71 -15.65 0.68 11.91
N LEU A 72 -15.32 1.00 13.18
CA LEU A 72 -16.30 1.39 14.19
C LEU A 72 -17.05 2.68 13.80
N ALA A 73 -16.36 3.67 13.24
CA ALA A 73 -16.99 4.90 12.76
C ALA A 73 -17.91 4.68 11.53
N ALA A 74 -17.72 3.60 10.79
CA ALA A 74 -18.56 3.23 9.66
C ALA A 74 -19.61 2.16 10.00
N ALA A 75 -19.60 1.64 11.23
CA ALA A 75 -20.55 0.64 11.68
C ALA A 75 -21.90 1.31 12.01
N PRO A 76 -23.03 0.65 11.69
CA PRO A 76 -24.35 1.12 12.12
C PRO A 76 -24.49 0.86 13.62
N LEU A 77 -24.23 1.88 14.44
CA LEU A 77 -24.30 1.80 15.90
C LEU A 77 -25.71 2.09 16.45
N GLU A 78 -26.70 2.25 15.57
CA GLU A 78 -28.09 2.42 15.97
C GLU A 78 -28.56 1.26 16.86
N GLY A 79 -29.03 1.58 18.07
CA GLY A 79 -29.54 0.60 19.03
C GLY A 79 -28.46 -0.07 19.91
N ILE A 80 -27.19 0.31 19.79
CA ILE A 80 -26.14 -0.16 20.69
C ILE A 80 -26.02 0.79 21.89
N ASP A 81 -26.25 0.25 23.09
CA ASP A 81 -26.04 0.99 24.33
C ASP A 81 -24.54 1.03 24.70
N LEU A 82 -23.90 2.15 24.37
CA LEU A 82 -22.51 2.43 24.72
C LEU A 82 -22.32 2.90 26.17
N THR A 83 -23.41 3.12 26.90
CA THR A 83 -23.41 3.59 28.30
C THR A 83 -23.61 2.48 29.31
N ARG A 84 -23.85 1.24 28.84
CA ARG A 84 -24.04 0.07 29.70
C ARG A 84 -22.88 -0.05 30.70
N GLU A 85 -23.23 -0.12 31.98
CA GLU A 85 -22.25 -0.35 33.04
C GLU A 85 -21.49 -1.65 32.82
N ARG A 86 -20.23 -1.65 33.25
CA ARG A 86 -19.32 -2.78 33.06
C ARG A 86 -19.84 -3.99 33.85
N ASP A 87 -20.30 -4.99 33.12
CA ASP A 87 -20.76 -6.26 33.65
C ASP A 87 -19.58 -7.21 33.81
N PHE A 88 -19.25 -7.58 35.05
CA PHE A 88 -18.15 -8.50 35.36
C PHE A 88 -18.56 -9.98 35.19
N GLY A 89 -19.81 -10.24 34.79
CA GLY A 89 -20.32 -11.60 34.61
C GLY A 89 -20.65 -12.27 35.94
N ARG A 90 -20.94 -13.57 35.86
CA ARG A 90 -21.24 -14.42 37.03
C ARG A 90 -20.00 -15.23 37.40
N ASP A 91 -19.83 -15.51 38.68
CA ASP A 91 -18.78 -16.41 39.16
C ASP A 91 -18.93 -17.77 38.47
N ILE A 92 -17.87 -18.18 37.76
CA ILE A 92 -17.79 -19.49 37.15
C ILE A 92 -17.15 -20.40 38.20
N VAL A 93 -17.94 -21.32 38.74
CA VAL A 93 -17.39 -22.42 39.57
C VAL A 93 -16.76 -23.43 38.61
N LEU A 94 -15.44 -23.58 38.70
CA LEU A 94 -14.66 -24.58 37.96
C LEU A 94 -14.90 -25.99 38.49
#